data_AF-A0A3B9CT52-F1
#
_entry.id   AF-A0A3B9CT52-F1
#
_cell.length_a   1.000
_cell.length_b   1.000
_cell.length_c   1.000
_cell.angle_alpha   90.00
_cell.angle_beta   90.00
_cell.angle_gamma   90.00
#
_symmetry.space_group_name_H-M   'P 1'
#
loop_
_entity.id
_entity.type
_entity.pdbx_description
1 polymer ?
#
loop_
_entity_poly.entity_id
_entity_poly.type
_entity_poly.pdbx_seq_one_letter_code
_entity_poly.pdbx_strand_id
1 'polypeptide(L)'
;MSDQNEDLNSHLERAFRQRERNNAPADEPPEQTHEIIRATPVNTELSTGPEETAEVVQEEKMGLISRLRLRNAESAHELQKARTTYETEIELIRHKADAAIRESRAFWDAKSVEVAETIKTYVQSTVRALEIDRLDSRNADLQRAYQSAAEALEKARASSLPEVMKDRLIQDILNNFENTLQRIQEDTIVSRYDLD
;
A
#
# COMPACT_ATOMS: atom_id res chain seq x y z
N MET A 1 14.67 -3.44 23.06
CA MET A 1 13.33 -3.32 22.42
C MET A 1 13.43 -2.84 20.96
N SER A 2 14.63 -2.72 20.38
CA SER A 2 14.91 -2.25 19.01
C SER A 2 14.84 -3.34 17.93
N ASP A 3 15.14 -4.59 18.32
CA ASP A 3 15.51 -5.63 17.36
C ASP A 3 14.30 -6.19 16.58
N GLN A 4 13.07 -6.01 17.09
CA GLN A 4 11.84 -6.42 16.39
C GLN A 4 11.43 -5.43 15.29
N ASN A 5 11.82 -4.16 15.39
CA ASN A 5 11.48 -3.14 14.39
C ASN A 5 12.38 -3.24 13.14
N GLU A 6 13.63 -3.70 13.31
CA GLU A 6 14.55 -3.96 12.18
C GLU A 6 14.10 -5.15 11.34
N ASP A 7 13.55 -6.19 11.96
CA ASP A 7 12.98 -7.35 11.27
C ASP A 7 11.73 -6.99 10.43
N LEU A 8 10.86 -6.11 10.95
CA LEU A 8 9.69 -5.62 10.22
C LEU A 8 10.07 -4.74 9.02
N ASN A 9 11.04 -3.84 9.19
CA ASN A 9 11.52 -3.00 8.09
C ASN A 9 12.22 -3.83 7.00
N SER A 10 13.04 -4.81 7.38
CA SER A 10 13.69 -5.69 6.42
C SER A 10 12.69 -6.59 5.67
N HIS A 11 11.61 -7.01 6.33
CA HIS A 11 10.54 -7.77 5.71
C HIS A 11 9.75 -6.93 4.70
N LEU A 12 9.45 -5.66 5.04
CA LEU A 12 8.77 -4.73 4.15
C LEU A 12 9.63 -4.39 2.93
N GLU A 13 10.93 -4.10 3.11
CA GLU A 13 11.84 -3.86 1.98
C GLU A 13 11.92 -5.07 1.03
N ARG A 14 11.96 -6.28 1.57
CA ARG A 14 11.98 -7.51 0.78
C ARG A 14 10.68 -7.68 -0.03
N ALA A 15 9.53 -7.34 0.56
CA ALA A 15 8.24 -7.39 -0.10
C ALA A 15 8.10 -6.33 -1.22
N PHE A 16 8.65 -5.12 -1.00
CA PHE A 16 8.68 -4.07 -2.03
C PHE A 16 9.57 -4.43 -3.21
N ARG A 17 10.79 -4.93 -2.96
CA ARG A 17 11.69 -5.41 -4.03
C ARG A 17 11.08 -6.56 -4.83
N GLN A 18 10.33 -7.44 -4.17
CA GLN A 18 9.65 -8.55 -4.84
C GLN A 18 8.49 -8.08 -5.72
N ARG A 19 7.77 -7.01 -5.33
CA ARG A 19 6.75 -6.37 -6.18
C ARG A 19 7.36 -5.64 -7.36
N GLU A 20 8.46 -4.91 -7.18
CA GLU A 20 9.15 -4.23 -8.29
C GLU A 20 9.65 -5.23 -9.34
N ARG A 21 10.17 -6.38 -8.90
CA ARG A 21 10.63 -7.44 -9.81
C ARG A 21 9.49 -8.10 -10.60
N ASN A 22 8.29 -8.15 -10.04
CA ASN A 22 7.10 -8.68 -10.71
C ASN A 22 6.38 -7.66 -11.60
N ASN A 23 6.65 -6.36 -11.40
CA ASN A 23 6.04 -5.25 -12.15
C ASN A 23 7.00 -4.59 -13.15
N ALA A 24 8.20 -5.13 -13.34
CA ALA A 24 9.13 -4.64 -14.35
C ALA A 24 8.52 -4.81 -15.77
N PRO A 25 8.65 -3.80 -16.66
CA PRO A 25 8.08 -3.87 -18.00
C PRO A 25 8.70 -5.03 -18.77
N ALA A 26 7.84 -5.87 -19.36
CA ALA A 26 8.19 -7.03 -20.14
C ALA A 26 8.77 -6.64 -21.52
N ASP A 27 10.05 -6.27 -21.56
CA ASP A 27 10.86 -6.32 -22.78
C ASP A 27 11.78 -7.54 -22.70
N GLU A 28 11.20 -8.73 -22.76
CA GLU A 28 11.86 -9.98 -23.17
C GLU A 28 10.78 -11.08 -23.29
N PRO A 29 10.43 -11.55 -24.50
CA PRO A 29 9.47 -12.63 -24.65
C PRO A 29 10.15 -13.96 -24.27
N PRO A 30 9.52 -14.83 -23.45
CA PRO A 30 10.03 -16.17 -23.22
C PRO A 30 9.88 -16.99 -24.51
N GLU A 31 10.97 -17.59 -24.97
CA GLU A 31 10.98 -18.58 -26.04
C GLU A 31 10.09 -19.77 -25.66
N GLN A 32 8.87 -19.83 -26.23
CA GLN A 32 8.06 -21.03 -26.23
C GLN A 32 8.23 -21.72 -27.58
N THR A 33 8.95 -22.83 -27.56
CA THR A 33 9.08 -23.79 -28.66
C THR A 33 7.71 -24.41 -28.96
N HIS A 34 7.04 -23.92 -30.01
CA HIS A 34 5.89 -24.62 -30.59
C HIS A 34 6.38 -25.84 -31.37
N GLU A 35 6.22 -27.03 -30.80
CA GLU A 35 6.32 -28.29 -31.55
C GLU A 35 5.22 -28.37 -32.60
N ILE A 36 5.63 -28.29 -33.87
CA ILE A 36 4.77 -28.48 -35.04
C ILE A 36 4.43 -29.97 -35.13
N ILE A 37 3.19 -30.34 -34.83
CA ILE A 37 2.67 -31.68 -35.12
C ILE A 37 2.55 -31.81 -36.65
N ARG A 38 3.53 -32.46 -37.27
CA ARG A 38 3.50 -32.87 -38.68
C ARG A 38 2.45 -33.97 -38.87
N ALA A 39 1.42 -33.70 -39.66
CA ALA A 39 0.50 -34.72 -40.15
C ALA A 39 1.24 -35.68 -41.10
N THR A 40 1.28 -36.95 -40.75
CA THR A 40 1.76 -38.05 -41.61
C THR A 40 0.73 -38.30 -42.72
N PRO A 41 1.10 -38.24 -44.02
CA PRO A 41 0.19 -38.69 -45.07
C PRO A 41 0.16 -40.23 -45.10
N VAL A 42 -1.04 -40.80 -44.97
CA VAL A 42 -1.28 -42.22 -45.20
C VAL A 42 -1.20 -42.48 -46.70
N ASN A 43 -0.13 -43.16 -47.13
CA ASN A 43 -0.03 -43.75 -48.47
C ASN A 43 -1.10 -44.85 -48.59
N THR A 44 -2.01 -44.71 -49.56
CA THR A 44 -2.88 -45.81 -49.97
C THR A 44 -2.41 -46.29 -51.34
N GLU A 45 -1.97 -47.55 -51.38
CA GLU A 45 -1.42 -48.21 -52.56
C GLU A 45 -2.50 -48.41 -53.64
N LEU A 46 -2.10 -48.17 -54.88
CA LEU A 46 -2.87 -48.28 -56.10
C LEU A 46 -2.85 -49.75 -56.57
N SER A 47 -4.01 -50.41 -56.66
CA SER A 47 -4.17 -51.73 -57.30
C SER A 47 -4.91 -51.61 -58.63
N THR A 48 -4.47 -52.38 -59.63
CA THR A 48 -4.69 -52.21 -61.07
C THR A 48 -5.84 -53.02 -61.67
N GLY A 49 -6.68 -52.37 -62.49
CA GLY A 49 -7.41 -52.90 -63.67
C GLY A 49 -8.81 -53.52 -63.47
N PRO A 50 -9.72 -53.55 -64.49
CA PRO A 50 -9.59 -53.15 -65.90
C PRO A 50 -10.56 -52.03 -66.37
N GLU A 51 -10.38 -51.60 -67.62
CA GLU A 51 -11.05 -50.51 -68.33
C GLU A 51 -12.53 -50.78 -68.65
N GLU A 52 -13.45 -50.01 -68.07
CA GLU A 52 -14.81 -49.83 -68.61
C GLU A 52 -15.29 -48.37 -68.41
N THR A 53 -15.48 -47.66 -69.54
CA THR A 53 -16.16 -46.35 -69.72
C THR A 53 -15.64 -45.15 -68.92
N ALA A 54 -14.64 -44.47 -69.49
CA ALA A 54 -13.87 -43.40 -68.83
C ALA A 54 -14.54 -42.01 -68.73
N GLU A 55 -15.65 -41.72 -69.43
CA GLU A 55 -16.20 -40.35 -69.43
C GLU A 55 -17.32 -40.12 -68.40
N VAL A 56 -18.15 -41.13 -68.06
CA VAL A 56 -19.31 -40.92 -67.16
C VAL A 56 -18.94 -41.07 -65.67
N VAL A 57 -17.97 -41.92 -65.34
CA VAL A 57 -17.51 -42.14 -63.95
C VAL A 57 -16.60 -41.00 -63.45
N GLN A 58 -15.98 -40.25 -64.37
CA GLN A 58 -15.13 -39.11 -64.01
C GLN A 58 -15.95 -37.90 -63.57
N GLU A 59 -17.09 -37.61 -64.20
CA GLU A 59 -17.95 -36.47 -63.82
C GLU A 59 -18.58 -36.64 -62.43
N GLU A 60 -19.07 -37.84 -62.08
CA GLU A 60 -19.60 -38.10 -60.73
C GLU A 60 -18.51 -38.05 -59.65
N LYS A 61 -17.32 -38.59 -59.93
CA LYS A 61 -16.17 -38.50 -59.01
C LYS A 61 -15.67 -37.06 -58.85
N MET A 62 -15.70 -36.25 -59.91
CA MET A 62 -15.39 -34.82 -59.85
C MET A 62 -16.47 -34.02 -59.10
N GLY A 63 -17.74 -34.43 -59.16
CA GLY A 63 -18.84 -33.92 -58.33
C GLY A 63 -18.68 -34.24 -56.84
N LEU A 64 -18.19 -35.43 -56.51
CA LEU A 64 -17.85 -35.83 -55.13
C LEU A 64 -16.62 -35.08 -54.59
N ILE A 65 -15.58 -34.92 -55.39
CA ILE A 65 -14.36 -34.18 -55.02
C ILE A 65 -14.64 -32.69 -54.84
N SER A 66 -15.47 -32.09 -55.71
CA SER A 66 -15.88 -30.69 -55.57
C SER A 66 -16.73 -30.47 -54.32
N ARG A 67 -17.68 -31.36 -54.00
CA ARG A 67 -18.43 -31.33 -52.74
C ARG A 67 -17.53 -31.51 -51.52
N LEU A 68 -16.53 -32.40 -51.58
CA LEU A 68 -15.56 -32.59 -50.50
C LEU A 68 -14.68 -31.34 -50.31
N ARG A 69 -14.25 -30.70 -51.39
CA ARG A 69 -13.51 -29.42 -51.35
C ARG A 69 -14.36 -28.28 -50.81
N LEU A 70 -15.64 -28.20 -51.18
CA LEU A 70 -16.59 -27.22 -50.65
C LEU A 70 -16.79 -27.44 -49.14
N ARG A 71 -17.01 -28.67 -48.71
CA ARG A 71 -17.14 -29.02 -47.29
C ARG A 71 -15.87 -28.73 -46.49
N ASN A 72 -14.69 -28.97 -47.07
CA ASN A 72 -13.42 -28.63 -46.44
C ASN A 72 -13.24 -27.10 -46.36
N ALA A 73 -13.63 -26.35 -47.39
CA ALA A 73 -13.59 -24.89 -47.39
C ALA A 73 -14.58 -24.29 -46.37
N GLU A 74 -15.78 -24.86 -46.27
CA GLU A 74 -16.77 -24.51 -45.25
C GLU A 74 -16.25 -24.82 -43.84
N SER A 75 -15.66 -26.01 -43.61
CA SER A 75 -15.05 -26.34 -42.32
C SER A 75 -13.85 -25.43 -41.99
N ALA A 76 -13.05 -25.04 -42.98
CA ALA A 76 -11.93 -24.14 -42.77
C ALA A 76 -12.42 -22.72 -42.42
N HIS A 77 -13.51 -22.27 -43.03
CA HIS A 77 -14.15 -21.00 -42.72
C HIS A 77 -14.81 -21.02 -41.32
N GLU A 78 -15.45 -22.12 -40.94
CA GLU A 78 -15.98 -22.32 -39.58
C GLU A 78 -14.87 -22.32 -38.53
N LEU A 79 -13.74 -22.97 -38.81
CA LEU A 79 -12.57 -22.94 -37.94
C LEU A 79 -11.94 -21.55 -37.84
N GLN A 80 -11.89 -20.79 -38.95
CA GLN A 80 -11.44 -19.40 -38.93
C GLN A 80 -12.36 -18.51 -38.10
N LYS A 81 -13.68 -18.68 -38.23
CA LYS A 81 -14.66 -17.96 -37.40
C LYS A 81 -14.54 -18.31 -35.92
N ALA A 82 -14.38 -19.60 -35.60
CA ALA A 82 -14.16 -20.04 -34.23
C ALA A 82 -12.85 -19.45 -33.66
N ARG A 83 -11.80 -19.39 -34.48
CA ARG A 83 -10.52 -18.78 -34.09
C ARG A 83 -10.68 -17.31 -33.77
N THR A 84 -11.32 -16.52 -34.64
CA THR A 84 -11.51 -15.09 -34.39
C THR A 84 -12.40 -14.85 -33.18
N THR A 85 -13.43 -15.65 -32.94
CA THR A 85 -14.24 -15.55 -31.72
C THR A 85 -13.41 -15.80 -30.47
N TYR A 86 -12.59 -16.86 -30.42
CA TYR A 86 -11.74 -17.13 -29.27
C TYR A 86 -10.67 -16.06 -29.06
N GLU A 87 -10.07 -15.53 -30.14
CA GLU A 87 -9.12 -14.42 -30.06
C GLU A 87 -9.80 -13.19 -29.42
N THR A 88 -11.01 -12.82 -29.85
CA THR A 88 -11.75 -11.70 -29.26
C THR A 88 -12.17 -11.94 -27.81
N GLU A 89 -12.54 -13.16 -27.45
CA GLU A 89 -12.90 -13.51 -26.07
C GLU A 89 -11.68 -13.43 -25.14
N ILE A 90 -10.52 -13.91 -25.61
CA ILE A 90 -9.25 -13.82 -24.87
C ILE A 90 -8.85 -12.36 -24.67
N GLU A 91 -8.95 -11.53 -25.70
CA GLU A 91 -8.67 -10.08 -25.60
C GLU A 91 -9.60 -9.39 -24.60
N LEU A 92 -10.89 -9.73 -24.62
CA LEU A 92 -11.87 -9.19 -23.69
C LEU A 92 -11.56 -9.59 -22.24
N ILE A 93 -11.12 -10.84 -22.01
CA ILE A 93 -10.67 -11.30 -20.69
C ILE A 93 -9.41 -10.53 -20.25
N ARG A 94 -8.45 -10.31 -21.15
CA ARG A 94 -7.24 -9.51 -20.85
C ARG A 94 -7.59 -8.08 -20.45
N HIS A 95 -8.45 -7.41 -21.21
CA HIS A 95 -8.89 -6.05 -20.86
C HIS A 95 -9.61 -5.99 -19.52
N LYS A 96 -10.44 -6.99 -19.19
CA LYS A 96 -11.09 -7.07 -17.88
C LYS A 96 -10.09 -7.31 -16.75
N ALA A 97 -9.09 -8.17 -16.97
CA ALA A 97 -8.03 -8.39 -15.99
C ALA A 97 -7.21 -7.12 -15.75
N ASP A 98 -6.81 -6.43 -16.82
CA ASP A 98 -6.08 -5.16 -16.73
C ASP A 98 -6.90 -4.06 -16.04
N ALA A 99 -8.20 -3.96 -16.36
CA ALA A 99 -9.10 -3.04 -15.70
C ALA A 99 -9.21 -3.34 -14.20
N ALA A 100 -9.38 -4.61 -13.81
CA ALA A 100 -9.43 -5.01 -12.40
C ALA A 100 -8.12 -4.71 -11.66
N ILE A 101 -6.97 -4.88 -12.31
CA ILE A 101 -5.67 -4.52 -11.72
C ILE A 101 -5.57 -3.00 -11.51
N ARG A 102 -5.99 -2.19 -12.49
CA ARG A 102 -6.01 -0.73 -12.37
C ARG A 102 -6.96 -0.26 -11.27
N GLU A 103 -8.15 -0.84 -11.20
CA GLU A 103 -9.13 -0.54 -10.15
C GLU A 103 -8.61 -0.90 -8.76
N SER A 104 -8.01 -2.09 -8.60
CA SER A 104 -7.39 -2.51 -7.34
C SER A 104 -6.28 -1.55 -6.92
N ARG A 105 -5.40 -1.15 -7.84
CA ARG A 105 -4.34 -0.17 -7.55
C ARG A 105 -4.91 1.18 -7.13
N ALA A 106 -5.86 1.71 -7.89
CA ALA A 106 -6.51 2.98 -7.56
C ALA A 106 -7.22 2.93 -6.20
N PHE A 107 -7.83 1.80 -5.86
CA PHE A 107 -8.45 1.57 -4.55
C PHE A 107 -7.42 1.62 -3.41
N TRP A 108 -6.29 0.92 -3.56
CA TRP A 108 -5.25 0.91 -2.54
C TRP A 108 -4.55 2.26 -2.40
N ASP A 109 -4.33 2.96 -3.51
CA ASP A 109 -3.77 4.31 -3.50
C ASP A 109 -4.71 5.26 -2.76
N ALA A 110 -6.01 5.25 -3.08
CA ALA A 110 -7.01 6.06 -2.38
C ALA A 110 -7.12 5.71 -0.89
N LYS A 111 -7.10 4.41 -0.54
CA LYS A 111 -7.18 3.98 0.86
C LYS A 111 -5.93 4.39 1.65
N SER A 112 -4.76 4.36 1.03
CA SER A 112 -3.52 4.79 1.67
C SER A 112 -3.54 6.28 2.03
N VAL A 113 -4.12 7.13 1.17
CA VAL A 113 -4.30 8.56 1.42
C VAL A 113 -5.30 8.81 2.55
N GLU A 114 -6.45 8.12 2.53
CA GLU A 114 -7.44 8.22 3.62
C GLU A 114 -6.83 7.84 4.97
N VAL A 115 -6.08 6.73 5.03
CA VAL A 115 -5.42 6.29 6.26
C VAL A 115 -4.35 7.31 6.70
N ALA A 116 -3.56 7.85 5.77
CA ALA A 116 -2.56 8.87 6.10
C ALA A 116 -3.20 10.14 6.68
N GLU A 117 -4.33 10.60 6.14
CA GLU A 117 -5.07 11.74 6.67
C GLU A 117 -5.66 11.46 8.06
N THR A 118 -6.27 10.30 8.27
CA THR A 118 -6.82 9.93 9.58
C THR A 118 -5.74 9.87 10.66
N ILE A 119 -4.59 9.26 10.35
CA ILE A 119 -3.43 9.22 11.26
C ILE A 119 -2.94 10.64 11.54
N LYS A 120 -2.78 11.46 10.50
CA LYS A 120 -2.35 12.85 10.66
C LYS A 120 -3.29 13.64 11.58
N THR A 121 -4.61 13.55 11.37
CA THR A 121 -5.59 14.22 12.21
C THR A 121 -5.54 13.70 13.65
N TYR A 122 -5.42 12.39 13.83
CA TYR A 122 -5.29 11.79 15.15
C TYR A 122 -4.05 12.31 15.88
N VAL A 123 -2.87 12.24 15.24
CA VAL A 123 -1.60 12.74 15.82
C VAL A 123 -1.68 14.23 16.13
N GLN A 124 -2.25 15.05 15.25
CA GLN A 124 -2.43 16.47 15.54
C GLN A 124 -3.36 16.71 16.74
N SER A 125 -4.42 15.92 16.87
CA SER A 125 -5.35 16.04 18.00
C SER A 125 -4.69 15.62 19.32
N THR A 126 -3.91 14.54 19.32
CA THR A 126 -3.23 14.04 20.52
C THR A 126 -2.10 14.97 20.95
N VAL A 127 -1.32 15.51 20.01
CA VAL A 127 -0.27 16.52 20.31
C VAL A 127 -0.89 17.77 20.92
N ARG A 128 -2.00 18.27 20.36
CA ARG A 128 -2.73 19.41 20.95
C ARG A 128 -3.25 19.11 22.35
N ALA A 129 -3.80 17.91 22.58
CA ALA A 129 -4.27 17.51 23.91
C ALA A 129 -3.12 17.47 24.92
N LEU A 130 -1.98 16.88 24.55
CA LEU A 130 -0.78 16.86 25.40
C LEU A 130 -0.24 18.25 25.68
N GLU A 131 -0.31 19.16 24.72
CA GLU A 131 0.11 20.55 24.91
C GLU A 131 -0.82 21.31 25.87
N ILE A 132 -2.14 21.10 25.77
CA ILE A 132 -3.12 21.65 26.70
C ILE A 132 -2.89 21.09 28.12
N ASP A 133 -2.80 19.76 28.26
CA ASP A 133 -2.56 19.11 29.56
C ASP A 133 -1.25 19.62 30.20
N ARG A 134 -0.22 19.86 29.39
CA ARG A 134 1.04 20.45 29.85
C ARG A 134 0.86 21.89 30.35
N LEU A 135 0.15 22.73 29.60
CA LEU A 135 -0.10 24.11 30.01
C LEU A 135 -0.96 24.16 31.29
N ASP A 136 -1.95 23.29 31.39
CA ASP A 136 -2.83 23.18 32.56
C ASP A 136 -2.07 22.68 33.79
N SER A 137 -1.21 21.66 33.66
CA SER A 137 -0.34 21.20 34.75
C SER A 137 0.59 22.31 35.24
N ARG A 138 1.22 23.05 34.31
CA ARG A 138 2.10 24.16 34.66
C ARG A 138 1.34 25.27 35.39
N ASN A 139 0.14 25.60 34.92
CA ASN A 139 -0.70 26.61 35.58
C ASN A 139 -1.13 26.16 36.98
N ALA A 140 -1.48 24.88 37.15
CA ALA A 140 -1.81 24.30 38.45
C ALA A 140 -0.63 24.35 39.42
N ASP A 141 0.58 24.03 38.95
CA ASP A 141 1.80 24.09 39.76
C ASP A 141 2.16 25.53 40.16
N LEU A 142 2.02 26.50 39.23
CA LEU A 142 2.17 27.92 39.54
C LEU A 142 1.18 28.36 40.62
N GLN A 143 -0.10 28.04 40.46
CA GLN A 143 -1.14 28.37 41.45
C GLN A 143 -0.82 27.78 42.83
N ARG A 144 -0.37 26.52 42.88
CA ARG A 144 0.03 25.86 44.13
C ARG A 144 1.26 26.54 44.75
N ALA A 145 2.24 26.94 43.94
CA ALA A 145 3.41 27.67 44.41
C ALA A 145 3.03 29.03 45.01
N TYR A 146 2.13 29.77 44.34
CA TYR A 146 1.60 31.04 44.86
C TYR A 146 0.85 30.85 46.18
N GLN A 147 -0.02 29.85 46.29
CA GLN A 147 -0.75 29.56 47.53
C GLN A 147 0.21 29.22 48.67
N SER A 148 1.17 28.33 48.42
CA SER A 148 2.18 27.94 49.41
C SER A 148 3.03 29.15 49.88
N ALA A 149 3.46 30.00 48.95
CA ALA A 149 4.21 31.21 49.27
C ALA A 149 3.37 32.23 50.05
N ALA A 150 2.11 32.41 49.69
CA ALA A 150 1.19 33.30 50.41
C ALA A 150 0.96 32.82 51.85
N GLU A 151 0.71 31.52 52.06
CA GLU A 151 0.58 30.94 53.40
C GLU A 151 1.87 31.07 54.22
N ALA A 152 3.03 30.86 53.60
CA ALA A 152 4.32 30.99 54.26
C ALA A 152 4.59 32.44 54.67
N LEU A 153 4.25 33.41 53.81
CA LEU A 153 4.36 34.84 54.12
C LEU A 153 3.41 35.26 55.23
N GLU A 154 2.18 34.76 55.24
CA GLU A 154 1.22 35.03 56.31
C GLU A 154 1.73 34.50 57.65
N LYS A 155 2.24 33.25 57.68
CA LYS A 155 2.87 32.65 58.87
C LYS A 155 4.11 33.44 59.33
N ALA A 156 4.95 33.88 58.40
CA ALA A 156 6.13 34.69 58.72
C ALA A 156 5.75 36.05 59.34
N ARG A 157 4.73 36.71 58.80
CA ARG A 157 4.20 37.98 59.34
C ARG A 157 3.60 37.81 60.74
N ALA A 158 2.80 36.75 60.93
CA ALA A 158 2.14 36.43 62.19
C ALA A 158 3.08 35.90 63.29
N SER A 159 4.30 35.50 62.94
CA SER A 159 5.30 35.00 63.90
C SER A 159 5.64 36.07 64.95
N SER A 160 6.06 35.65 66.15
CA SER A 160 6.48 36.57 67.22
C SER A 160 7.99 36.91 67.14
N LEU A 161 8.61 36.78 65.97
CA LEU A 161 10.06 37.00 65.79
C LEU A 161 10.42 38.49 65.85
N PRO A 162 11.67 38.82 66.23
CA PRO A 162 12.21 40.17 66.07
C PRO A 162 12.12 40.65 64.62
N GLU A 163 11.86 41.94 64.41
CA GLU A 163 11.56 42.52 63.09
C GLU A 163 12.64 42.24 62.05
N VAL A 164 13.92 42.35 62.45
CA VAL A 164 15.07 42.03 61.58
C VAL A 164 15.09 40.56 61.13
N MET A 165 14.67 39.63 61.98
CA MET A 165 14.57 38.21 61.62
C MET A 165 13.36 37.92 60.74
N LYS A 166 12.25 38.65 60.95
CA LYS A 166 11.07 38.57 60.07
C LYS A 166 11.40 39.02 58.66
N ASP A 167 12.09 40.15 58.51
CA ASP A 167 12.46 40.67 57.20
C ASP A 167 13.37 39.71 56.44
N ARG A 168 14.35 39.11 57.13
CA ARG A 168 15.22 38.09 56.55
C ARG A 168 14.43 36.84 56.13
N LEU A 169 13.52 36.36 56.98
CA LEU A 169 12.66 35.22 56.66
C LEU A 169 11.75 35.50 55.45
N ILE A 170 11.19 36.72 55.36
CA ILE A 170 10.37 37.14 54.23
C ILE A 170 11.21 37.16 52.94
N GLN A 171 12.43 37.70 52.98
CA GLN A 171 13.36 37.66 51.85
C GLN A 171 13.69 36.23 51.43
N ASP A 172 13.98 35.34 52.38
CA ASP A 172 14.29 33.94 52.08
C ASP A 172 13.08 33.22 51.43
N ILE A 173 11.85 33.50 51.88
CA ILE A 173 10.62 32.97 51.27
C ILE A 173 10.45 33.48 49.85
N LEU A 174 10.65 34.79 49.61
CA LEU A 174 10.53 35.39 48.28
C LEU A 174 11.58 34.85 47.31
N ASN A 175 12.83 34.71 47.76
CA ASN A 175 13.91 34.12 46.95
C ASN A 175 13.61 32.66 46.59
N ASN A 176 13.10 31.87 47.54
CA ASN A 176 12.72 30.48 47.26
C ASN A 176 11.55 30.40 46.26
N PHE A 177 10.59 31.31 46.40
CA PHE A 177 9.45 31.40 45.50
C PHE A 177 9.89 31.75 44.06
N GLU A 178 10.79 32.72 43.91
CA GLU A 178 11.37 33.09 42.61
C GLU A 178 12.11 31.91 41.96
N ASN A 179 12.96 31.21 42.72
CA ASN A 179 13.64 30.01 42.23
C ASN A 179 12.66 28.91 41.80
N THR A 180 11.54 28.77 42.51
CA THR A 180 10.50 27.78 42.20
C THR A 180 9.74 28.17 40.93
N LEU A 181 9.42 29.45 40.75
CA LEU A 181 8.83 29.96 39.52
C LEU A 181 9.75 29.72 38.31
N GLN A 182 11.03 30.04 38.45
CA GLN A 182 12.01 29.83 37.40
C GLN A 182 12.09 28.35 37.00
N ARG A 183 12.15 27.44 37.99
CA ARG A 183 12.10 25.99 37.73
C ARG A 183 10.85 25.54 36.98
N ILE A 184 9.66 26.02 37.37
CA ILE A 184 8.40 25.65 36.70
C ILE A 184 8.35 26.21 35.26
N GLN A 185 8.96 27.38 35.02
CA GLN A 185 9.06 27.97 33.69
C GLN A 185 10.08 27.23 32.80
N GLU A 186 11.21 26.82 33.38
CA GLU A 186 12.30 26.11 32.70
C GLU A 186 12.03 24.61 32.51
N ASP A 187 11.08 24.01 33.25
CA ASP A 187 10.68 22.59 33.10
C ASP A 187 9.91 22.38 31.79
N THR A 188 10.64 22.50 30.69
CA THR A 188 10.20 22.27 29.34
C THR A 188 10.77 20.94 28.87
N ILE A 189 9.86 20.00 28.58
CA ILE A 189 10.18 18.67 28.01
C ILE A 189 11.03 18.80 26.73
N VAL A 190 10.91 19.89 25.97
CA VAL A 190 11.73 20.17 24.77
C VAL A 190 13.24 20.06 25.07
N SER A 191 13.70 20.55 26.23
CA SER A 191 15.10 20.44 26.67
C SER A 191 15.52 19.05 27.15
N ARG A 192 14.56 18.21 27.58
CA ARG A 192 14.86 16.84 28.05
C ARG A 192 14.83 15.81 26.93
N TYR A 193 14.16 16.13 25.83
CA TYR A 193 13.94 15.19 24.72
C TYR A 193 14.57 15.64 23.39
N ASP A 194 15.35 16.73 23.36
CA ASP A 194 16.06 17.23 22.16
C ASP A 194 15.17 17.19 20.91
N LEU A 195 13.98 17.80 21.00
CA LEU A 195 13.00 17.84 19.91
C LEU A 195 13.11 19.13 19.06
N ASP A 196 14.26 19.81 19.11
CA ASP A 196 14.57 20.98 18.26
C ASP A 196 15.16 20.58 16.89
#